data_AF-A0A1C6GQM7-F1
#
_entry.id   AF-A0A1C6GQM7-F1
#
_cell.length_a   1.000
_cell.length_b   1.000
_cell.length_c   1.000
_cell.angle_alpha   90.00
_cell.angle_beta   90.00
_cell.angle_gamma   90.00
#
_symmetry.space_group_name_H-M   'P 1'
#
loop_
_entity.id
_entity.type
_entity.pdbx_description
1 polymer ?
#
loop_
_entity_poly.entity_id
_entity_poly.type
_entity_poly.pdbx_seq_one_letter_code
_entity_poly.pdbx_strand_id
1 'polypeptide(L)'
;MNYDVYHIPVNFTDAGRLFGMFEIRNAIETVLLTVPVLFVCIAYLPLELTPKVVVTMILVVPLGGFGLIGIRDDSLTRWLGVWWRWRKRRRLMLYRGESQSK
;
A
#
# COMPACT_ATOMS: atom_id res chain seq x y z
N MET A 1 26.67 -39.54 -11.62
CA MET A 1 25.65 -38.54 -12.01
C MET A 1 26.26 -37.18 -11.73
N ASN A 2 26.51 -36.38 -12.77
CA ASN A 2 27.09 -35.05 -12.61
C ASN A 2 25.96 -34.12 -12.15
N TYR A 3 26.08 -33.56 -10.96
CA TYR A 3 25.06 -32.67 -10.40
C TYR A 3 25.42 -31.25 -10.81
N ASP A 4 24.73 -30.73 -11.82
CA ASP A 4 24.79 -29.31 -12.13
C ASP A 4 24.07 -28.54 -11.02
N VAL A 5 24.84 -27.78 -10.24
CA VAL A 5 24.33 -26.93 -9.16
C VAL A 5 23.79 -25.65 -9.78
N TYR A 6 22.46 -25.55 -9.88
CA TYR A 6 21.78 -24.35 -10.35
C TYR A 6 21.64 -23.33 -9.21
N HIS A 7 22.31 -22.18 -9.34
CA HIS A 7 22.11 -21.04 -8.44
C HIS A 7 20.90 -20.22 -8.89
N ILE A 8 19.78 -20.40 -8.19
CA ILE A 8 18.58 -19.57 -8.40
C ILE A 8 18.87 -18.18 -7.84
N PRO A 9 18.82 -17.10 -8.65
CA PRO A 9 19.01 -15.75 -8.16
C PRO A 9 17.97 -15.45 -7.08
N VAL A 10 18.36 -14.72 -6.02
CA VAL A 10 17.47 -14.39 -4.88
C VAL A 10 16.18 -13.65 -5.27
N ASN A 11 16.09 -13.16 -6.51
CA ASN A 11 14.94 -12.48 -7.09
C ASN A 11 13.94 -13.42 -7.82
N PHE A 12 14.14 -14.73 -7.76
CA PHE A 12 13.24 -15.75 -8.35
C PHE A 12 12.28 -16.38 -7.35
N THR A 13 12.44 -16.11 -6.05
CA THR A 13 11.55 -16.64 -5.02
C THR A 13 10.52 -15.58 -4.66
N ASP A 14 9.24 -15.96 -4.63
CA ASP A 14 8.15 -15.16 -4.02
C ASP A 14 8.28 -15.03 -2.48
N ALA A 15 9.50 -15.13 -1.94
CA ALA A 15 9.85 -15.00 -0.54
C ALA A 15 9.65 -13.53 -0.11
N GLY A 16 8.39 -13.16 0.09
CA GLY A 16 7.98 -11.78 0.23
C GLY A 16 6.51 -11.53 -0.14
N ARG A 17 5.83 -12.49 -0.76
CA ARG A 17 4.42 -12.39 -1.18
C ARG A 17 3.53 -13.40 -0.47
N LEU A 18 2.39 -12.93 0.05
CA LEU A 18 1.28 -13.74 0.50
C LEU A 18 0.52 -14.31 -0.71
N PHE A 19 0.26 -15.61 -0.68
CA PHE A 19 -0.43 -16.34 -1.76
C PHE A 19 0.21 -16.20 -3.15
N GLY A 20 1.49 -15.79 -3.23
CA GLY A 20 2.18 -15.48 -4.49
C GLY A 20 1.67 -14.21 -5.20
N MET A 21 0.67 -13.51 -4.62
CA MET A 21 -0.02 -12.39 -5.26
C MET A 21 0.24 -11.05 -4.57
N PHE A 22 0.26 -11.01 -3.23
CA PHE A 22 0.28 -9.76 -2.48
C PHE A 22 1.58 -9.59 -1.71
N GLU A 23 2.26 -8.46 -1.85
CA GLU A 23 3.46 -8.20 -1.05
C GLU A 23 3.14 -8.14 0.45
N ILE A 24 3.99 -8.74 1.29
CA ILE A 24 3.82 -8.78 2.75
C ILE A 24 3.70 -7.35 3.33
N ARG A 25 4.45 -6.40 2.78
CA ARG A 25 4.37 -4.98 3.20
C ARG A 25 2.98 -4.42 2.95
N ASN A 26 2.40 -4.72 1.80
CA ASN A 26 1.08 -4.23 1.43
C ASN A 26 -0.01 -4.88 2.29
N ALA A 27 0.16 -6.15 2.63
CA ALA A 27 -0.72 -6.84 3.57
C ALA A 27 -0.67 -6.22 4.98
N ILE A 28 0.52 -5.90 5.49
CA ILE A 28 0.68 -5.23 6.79
C ILE A 28 0.01 -3.85 6.76
N GLU A 29 0.26 -3.04 5.72
CA GLU A 29 -0.38 -1.73 5.55
C GLU A 29 -1.91 -1.85 5.47
N THR A 30 -2.40 -2.86 4.75
CA THR A 30 -3.83 -3.13 4.65
C THR A 30 -4.45 -3.43 6.00
N VAL A 31 -3.82 -4.27 6.82
CA VAL A 31 -4.30 -4.62 8.16
C VAL A 31 -4.33 -3.37 9.04
N LEU A 32 -3.25 -2.58 9.02
CA LEU A 32 -3.17 -1.32 9.77
C LEU A 32 -4.22 -0.29 9.35
N LEU A 33 -4.67 -0.33 8.10
CA LEU A 33 -5.69 0.58 7.58
C LEU A 33 -7.11 0.07 7.82
N THR A 34 -7.37 -1.21 7.59
CA THR A 34 -8.72 -1.80 7.64
C THR A 34 -9.19 -2.10 9.06
N VAL A 35 -8.31 -2.56 9.96
CA VAL A 35 -8.68 -2.92 11.34
C VAL A 35 -9.22 -1.72 12.14
N PRO A 36 -8.59 -0.53 12.12
CA PRO A 36 -9.14 0.63 12.81
C PRO A 36 -10.49 1.07 12.24
N VAL A 37 -10.63 1.05 10.91
CA VAL A 37 -11.90 1.42 10.24
C VAL A 37 -13.01 0.45 10.62
N LEU A 38 -12.73 -0.86 10.60
CA LEU A 38 -13.67 -1.90 11.01
C LEU A 38 -14.09 -1.71 12.47
N PHE A 39 -13.12 -1.49 13.36
CA PHE A 39 -13.39 -1.23 14.78
C PHE A 39 -14.30 -0.02 14.97
N VAL A 40 -14.01 1.09 14.30
CA VAL A 40 -14.82 2.31 14.37
C VAL A 40 -16.24 2.06 13.88
N CYS A 41 -16.40 1.35 12.76
CA CYS A 41 -17.72 1.07 12.22
C CYS A 41 -18.54 0.13 13.12
N ILE A 42 -17.92 -0.83 13.81
CA ILE A 42 -18.64 -1.72 14.73
C ILE A 42 -19.01 -0.98 16.02
N ALA A 43 -18.06 -0.23 16.59
CA ALA A 43 -18.21 0.41 17.89
C ALA A 43 -19.14 1.64 17.87
N TYR A 44 -19.08 2.46 16.81
CA TYR A 44 -19.73 3.78 16.81
C TYR A 44 -20.92 3.91 15.86
N LEU A 45 -21.18 2.95 14.96
CA LEU A 45 -22.28 3.07 14.01
C LEU A 45 -23.62 2.73 14.69
N PRO A 46 -24.55 3.70 14.87
CA PRO A 46 -25.80 3.50 15.58
C PRO A 46 -26.88 2.93 14.65
N LEU A 47 -26.57 1.80 14.02
CA LEU A 47 -27.48 1.07 13.14
C LEU A 47 -27.79 -0.30 13.74
N GLU A 48 -28.90 -0.90 13.31
CA GLU A 48 -29.19 -2.31 13.58
C GLU A 48 -28.14 -3.23 12.93
N LEU A 49 -28.05 -4.47 13.39
CA LEU A 49 -27.00 -5.42 12.98
C LEU A 49 -26.87 -5.55 11.46
N THR A 50 -27.96 -5.77 10.73
CA THR A 50 -27.94 -5.97 9.28
C THR A 50 -27.41 -4.75 8.51
N PRO A 51 -28.00 -3.54 8.63
CA PRO A 51 -27.49 -2.36 7.93
C PRO A 51 -26.08 -1.96 8.41
N LYS A 52 -25.75 -2.19 9.69
CA LYS A 52 -24.40 -1.96 10.21
C LYS A 52 -23.37 -2.79 9.44
N VAL A 53 -23.60 -4.10 9.33
CA VAL A 53 -22.68 -5.00 8.61
C VAL A 53 -22.56 -4.60 7.14
N VAL A 54 -23.68 -4.32 6.46
CA VAL A 54 -23.65 -3.91 5.04
C VAL A 54 -22.80 -2.65 4.84
N VAL A 55 -22.99 -1.62 5.66
CA VAL A 55 -22.19 -0.38 5.58
C VAL A 55 -20.73 -0.64 5.88
N THR A 56 -20.41 -1.44 6.91
CA THR A 56 -19.02 -1.79 7.23
C THR A 56 -18.34 -2.50 6.06
N MET A 57 -19.05 -3.38 5.36
CA MET A 57 -18.50 -4.16 4.26
C MET A 57 -18.25 -3.28 3.02
N ILE A 58 -19.17 -2.35 2.72
CA ILE A 58 -19.01 -1.36 1.64
C ILE A 58 -17.79 -0.46 1.87
N LEU A 59 -17.41 -0.19 3.12
CA LEU A 59 -16.24 0.62 3.44
C LEU A 59 -14.95 -0.21 3.47
N VAL A 60 -14.96 -1.33 4.21
CA VAL A 60 -13.76 -2.12 4.48
C VAL A 60 -13.29 -2.88 3.26
N VAL A 61 -14.20 -3.42 2.42
CA VAL A 61 -13.80 -4.23 1.26
C VAL A 61 -13.04 -3.41 0.22
N PRO A 62 -13.53 -2.24 -0.24
CA PRO A 62 -12.75 -1.41 -1.15
C PRO A 62 -11.43 -0.95 -0.54
N LEU A 63 -11.44 -0.49 0.73
CA LEU A 63 -10.22 -0.08 1.42
C LEU A 63 -9.19 -1.20 1.52
N GLY A 64 -9.65 -2.43 1.80
CA GLY A 64 -8.81 -3.62 1.82
C GLY A 64 -8.28 -4.00 0.43
N GLY A 65 -9.12 -3.90 -0.60
CA GLY A 65 -8.72 -4.17 -1.98
C GLY A 65 -7.66 -3.20 -2.48
N PHE A 66 -7.88 -1.89 -2.33
CA PHE A 66 -6.85 -0.87 -2.64
C PHE A 66 -5.60 -1.06 -1.77
N GLY A 67 -5.81 -1.40 -0.50
CA GLY A 67 -4.81 -1.85 0.46
C GLY A 67 -3.89 -2.91 -0.14
N LEU A 68 -4.44 -4.03 -0.59
CA LEU A 68 -3.69 -5.22 -1.02
C LEU A 68 -3.13 -5.12 -2.43
N ILE A 69 -3.78 -4.37 -3.32
CA ILE A 69 -3.30 -4.16 -4.69
C ILE A 69 -2.12 -3.17 -4.71
N GLY A 70 -2.17 -2.15 -3.85
CA GLY A 70 -1.17 -1.08 -3.86
C GLY A 70 -1.30 -0.19 -5.10
N ILE A 71 -0.32 0.69 -5.34
CA ILE A 71 -0.33 1.62 -6.47
C ILE A 71 1.01 1.51 -7.19
N ARG A 72 0.99 1.06 -8.47
CA ARG A 72 2.18 0.98 -9.35
C ARG A 72 3.33 0.19 -8.70
N ASP A 73 3.04 -1.00 -8.20
CA ASP A 73 3.99 -1.90 -7.52
C ASP A 73 4.59 -1.34 -6.22
N ASP A 74 4.12 -0.18 -5.75
CA ASP A 74 4.50 0.40 -4.47
C ASP A 74 3.36 0.28 -3.45
N SER A 75 3.74 0.14 -2.18
CA SER A 75 2.79 0.17 -1.07
C SER A 75 2.14 1.56 -0.91
N LEU A 76 0.92 1.61 -0.37
CA LEU A 76 0.14 2.83 -0.21
C LEU A 76 0.86 3.91 0.59
N THR A 77 1.58 3.53 1.66
CA THR A 77 2.31 4.50 2.48
C THR A 77 3.48 5.11 1.71
N ARG A 78 4.14 4.34 0.85
CA ARG A 78 5.25 4.81 0.02
C ARG A 78 4.76 5.78 -1.04
N TRP A 79 3.66 5.45 -1.71
CA TRP A 79 2.98 6.36 -2.63
C TRP A 79 2.59 7.67 -1.94
N LEU A 80 1.94 7.58 -0.77
CA LEU A 80 1.50 8.75 0.00
C LEU A 80 2.69 9.61 0.46
N GLY A 81 3.79 8.99 0.88
CA GLY A 81 5.01 9.69 1.28
C GLY A 81 5.69 10.42 0.12
N VAL A 82 5.70 9.84 -1.08
CA VAL A 82 6.18 10.52 -2.30
C VAL A 82 5.25 11.68 -2.67
N TRP A 83 3.94 11.44 -2.68
CA TRP A 83 2.94 12.46 -2.97
C TRP A 83 3.02 13.65 -2.00
N TRP A 84 3.19 13.39 -0.70
CA TRP A 84 3.31 14.41 0.33
C TRP A 84 4.60 15.23 0.18
N ARG A 85 5.74 14.56 -0.07
CA ARG A 85 7.01 15.24 -0.35
C ARG A 85 6.90 16.11 -1.60
N TRP A 86 6.31 15.59 -2.67
CA TRP A 86 6.01 16.36 -3.86
C TRP A 86 5.14 17.55 -3.51
N ARG A 87 4.00 17.37 -2.82
CA ARG A 87 3.08 18.44 -2.42
C ARG A 87 3.78 19.58 -1.68
N LYS A 88 4.64 19.25 -0.71
CA LYS A 88 5.43 20.22 0.06
C LYS A 88 6.52 20.92 -0.78
N ARG A 89 7.20 20.20 -1.67
CA ARG A 89 8.32 20.72 -2.49
C ARG A 89 7.90 21.29 -3.84
N ARG A 90 6.60 21.25 -4.20
CA ARG A 90 6.06 21.82 -5.45
C ARG A 90 6.45 23.28 -5.70
N ARG A 91 6.71 24.06 -4.64
CA ARG A 91 7.06 25.49 -4.74
C ARG A 91 8.56 25.76 -4.95
N LEU A 92 9.42 24.75 -4.85
CA LEU A 92 10.89 24.90 -4.96
C LEU A 92 11.44 24.54 -6.35
N MET A 93 10.61 23.97 -7.24
CA MET A 93 11.05 23.54 -8.58
C MET A 93 11.18 24.67 -9.61
N LEU A 94 10.88 25.92 -9.21
CA LEU A 94 10.98 27.11 -10.08
C LEU A 94 12.33 27.83 -9.99
N TYR A 95 13.26 27.41 -9.14
CA TYR A 95 14.62 27.96 -9.13
C TYR A 95 15.57 27.06 -9.91
N ARG A 96 15.38 27.02 -11.24
CA ARG A 96 16.46 26.64 -12.15
C ARG A 96 17.32 27.88 -12.32
N GLY A 97 18.23 28.05 -11.36
CA GLY A 97 19.24 29.10 -11.37
C GLY A 97 19.92 29.13 -12.74
N GLU A 98 19.93 30.32 -13.30
CA GLU A 98 20.71 30.68 -14.47
C GLU A 98 22.16 30.26 -14.21
N SER A 99 22.67 29.31 -15.00
CA SER A 99 24.10 29.06 -15.02
C SER A 99 24.75 30.29 -15.63
N GLN A 100 25.16 31.23 -14.79
CA GLN A 100 26.18 32.20 -15.11
C GLN A 100 27.43 31.41 -15.51
N SER A 101 27.57 31.18 -16.82
CA SER A 101 28.78 30.70 -17.44
C SER A 101 29.83 31.79 -17.28
N LYS A 102 30.81 31.57 -16.41
CA LYS A 102 32.05 32.32 -16.39
C LYS A 102 33.15 31.48 -17.02
#